data_AF-A0A3M8WJL1-F1
#
_entry.id   AF-A0A3M8WJL1-F1
#
_cell.length_a   1.000
_cell.length_b   1.000
_cell.length_c   1.000
_cell.angle_alpha   90.00
_cell.angle_beta   90.00
_cell.angle_gamma   90.00
#
_symmetry.space_group_name_H-M   'P 1'
#
loop_
_entity.id
_entity.type
_entity.pdbx_description
1 polymer ?
#
loop_
_entity_poly.entity_id
_entity_poly.type
_entity_poly.pdbx_seq_one_letter_code
_entity_poly.pdbx_strand_id
1 'polypeptide(L)'
;MSEGFGAFVRAHGGEGRLVVQPRMGFGDPQRMREGLAATRAADALTVGTITLDAHTRVGHLRAVERALRDGSDLNGYPIVSHEESVTRWVLSAASGPGFPVQVRHGSAAPADIFRTLTRLGLGAGEGGPVSYRLPYGRTPLAESVRNWRESCEVVTEPAALEYADRGAADRADHRFGSGPVRSPPPGCWRICRTCAEGSTTWPWSTAHPCRSPAHVEPEQARVRSPRVWP
;
A
#
# COMPACT_ATOMS: atom_id res chain seq x y z
N MET A 1 -9.11 17.96 -3.39
CA MET A 1 -8.83 16.79 -2.53
C MET A 1 -8.17 15.71 -3.38
N SER A 2 -7.04 15.14 -2.95
CA SER A 2 -6.49 13.95 -3.62
C SER A 2 -7.48 12.81 -3.41
N GLU A 3 -7.99 12.24 -4.48
CA GLU A 3 -8.84 11.05 -4.42
C GLU A 3 -8.05 9.89 -3.76
N GLY A 4 -8.68 9.18 -2.83
CA GLY A 4 -8.03 8.05 -2.15
C GLY A 4 -7.72 6.92 -3.13
N PHE A 5 -6.64 6.16 -2.90
CA PHE A 5 -6.15 5.12 -3.83
C PHE A 5 -7.26 4.20 -4.36
N GLY A 6 -8.08 3.63 -3.47
CA GLY A 6 -9.19 2.74 -3.89
C GLY A 6 -10.32 3.45 -4.65
N ALA A 7 -10.54 4.74 -4.40
CA ALA A 7 -11.53 5.53 -5.17
C ALA A 7 -11.00 5.78 -6.59
N PHE A 8 -9.73 6.17 -6.72
CA PHE A 8 -9.07 6.35 -8.01
C PHE A 8 -9.12 5.07 -8.86
N VAL A 9 -8.76 3.91 -8.29
CA VAL A 9 -8.80 2.64 -9.02
C VAL A 9 -10.21 2.30 -9.50
N ARG A 10 -11.25 2.57 -8.70
CA ARG A 10 -12.65 2.35 -9.12
C ARG A 10 -13.13 3.34 -10.17
N ALA A 11 -12.71 4.60 -10.09
CA ALA A 11 -13.13 5.64 -11.01
C ALA A 11 -12.51 5.45 -12.42
N HIS A 12 -11.29 4.92 -12.46
CA HIS A 12 -10.53 4.86 -13.70
C HIS A 12 -10.19 3.45 -14.22
N GLY A 13 -10.40 2.40 -13.41
CA GLY A 13 -10.28 1.01 -13.82
C GLY A 13 -11.63 0.40 -14.22
N GLY A 14 -11.60 -0.61 -15.10
CA GLY A 14 -12.80 -1.31 -15.59
C GLY A 14 -13.26 -0.83 -16.96
N GLU A 15 -14.23 -1.54 -17.55
CA GLU A 15 -14.77 -1.24 -18.90
C GLU A 15 -13.67 -1.08 -19.97
N GLY A 16 -12.66 -1.96 -19.95
CA GLY A 16 -11.54 -1.93 -20.89
C GLY A 16 -10.43 -0.92 -20.54
N ARG A 17 -10.56 -0.15 -19.46
CA ARG A 17 -9.51 0.74 -18.93
C ARG A 17 -8.71 0.04 -17.82
N LEU A 18 -7.39 0.23 -17.84
CA LEU A 18 -6.45 -0.35 -16.89
C LEU A 18 -5.75 0.73 -16.08
N VAL A 19 -5.71 0.53 -14.77
CA VAL A 19 -4.81 1.26 -13.87
C VAL A 19 -3.59 0.38 -13.61
N VAL A 20 -2.41 0.88 -13.93
CA VAL A 20 -1.15 0.13 -13.82
C VAL A 20 -0.42 0.54 -12.54
N GLN A 21 -0.04 -0.45 -11.73
CA GLN A 21 0.75 -0.22 -10.52
C GLN A 21 2.06 -1.00 -10.58
N PRO A 22 3.18 -0.38 -11.03
CA PRO A 22 4.47 -1.05 -11.01
C PRO A 22 4.93 -1.27 -9.56
N ARG A 23 5.73 -2.32 -9.34
CA ARG A 23 6.38 -2.56 -8.04
C ARG A 23 7.74 -1.88 -8.05
N MET A 24 7.97 -0.98 -7.10
CA MET A 24 9.21 -0.19 -7.03
C MET A 24 9.56 0.13 -5.58
N GLY A 25 10.84 0.10 -5.23
CA GLY A 25 11.36 0.47 -3.92
C GLY A 25 12.88 0.55 -3.98
N PHE A 26 13.45 1.66 -3.52
CA PHE A 26 14.89 1.92 -3.50
C PHE A 26 15.31 2.38 -2.11
N GLY A 27 16.49 1.96 -1.63
CA GLY A 27 17.02 2.45 -0.35
C GLY A 27 17.31 3.95 -0.36
N ASP A 28 17.88 4.42 -1.47
CA ASP A 28 18.23 5.82 -1.70
C ASP A 28 16.98 6.70 -1.92
N PRO A 29 16.78 7.77 -1.12
CA PRO A 29 15.64 8.67 -1.26
C PRO A 29 15.54 9.37 -2.61
N GLN A 30 16.68 9.78 -3.19
CA GLN A 30 16.67 10.50 -4.46
C GLN A 30 16.19 9.59 -5.59
N ARG A 31 16.74 8.38 -5.69
CA ARG A 31 16.31 7.36 -6.65
C ARG A 31 14.86 6.95 -6.44
N MET A 32 14.40 6.86 -5.19
CA MET A 32 13.00 6.60 -4.88
C MET A 32 12.07 7.69 -5.40
N ARG A 33 12.46 8.96 -5.20
CA ARG A 33 11.72 10.13 -5.70
C ARG A 33 11.68 10.16 -7.23
N GLU A 34 12.82 9.97 -7.88
CA GLU A 34 12.94 9.91 -9.35
C GLU A 34 12.06 8.80 -9.93
N GLY A 35 12.05 7.62 -9.29
CA GLY A 35 11.20 6.51 -9.71
C GLY A 35 9.70 6.82 -9.62
N LEU A 36 9.27 7.53 -8.56
CA LEU A 36 7.86 7.97 -8.44
C LEU A 36 7.51 8.99 -9.53
N ALA A 37 8.40 9.96 -9.80
CA ALA A 37 8.21 10.93 -10.87
C ALA A 37 8.13 10.25 -12.24
N ALA A 38 9.03 9.31 -12.53
CA ALA A 38 9.04 8.55 -13.78
C ALA A 38 7.79 7.70 -13.94
N THR A 39 7.32 7.04 -12.87
CA THR A 39 6.07 6.26 -12.90
C THR A 39 4.87 7.14 -13.23
N ARG A 40 4.81 8.34 -12.64
CA ARG A 40 3.75 9.32 -12.92
C ARG A 40 3.77 9.84 -14.35
N ALA A 41 4.96 10.02 -14.91
CA ALA A 41 5.16 10.54 -16.27
C ALA A 41 5.05 9.46 -17.35
N ALA A 42 4.85 8.19 -16.97
CA ALA A 42 4.71 7.10 -17.93
C ALA A 42 3.48 7.31 -18.84
N ASP A 43 3.59 6.85 -20.09
CA ASP A 43 2.48 6.85 -21.06
C ASP A 43 1.47 5.72 -20.76
N ALA A 44 0.93 5.76 -19.56
CA ALA A 44 -0.08 4.86 -19.03
C ALA A 44 -0.79 5.50 -17.85
N LEU A 45 -2.01 5.06 -17.57
CA LEU A 45 -2.69 5.44 -16.34
C LEU A 45 -2.05 4.69 -15.16
N THR A 46 -1.17 5.34 -14.43
CA THR A 46 -0.39 4.71 -13.35
C THR A 46 -0.78 5.18 -11.96
N VAL A 47 -0.43 4.37 -10.96
CA VAL A 47 -0.43 4.75 -9.54
C VAL A 47 0.93 4.43 -8.93
N GLY A 48 1.31 5.17 -7.89
CA GLY A 48 2.61 5.04 -7.25
C GLY A 48 2.69 3.85 -6.29
N THR A 49 3.88 3.29 -6.18
CA THR A 49 4.21 2.25 -5.20
C THR A 49 5.46 2.62 -4.44
N ILE A 50 5.43 2.41 -3.12
CA ILE A 50 6.64 2.32 -2.29
C ILE A 50 6.70 0.90 -1.73
N THR A 51 7.66 0.11 -2.22
CA THR A 51 7.93 -1.25 -1.72
C THR A 51 8.96 -1.16 -0.59
N LEU A 52 8.61 -1.64 0.60
CA LEU A 52 9.51 -1.58 1.76
C LEU A 52 10.64 -2.60 1.67
N ASP A 53 11.81 -2.31 2.23
CA ASP A 53 12.93 -3.25 2.27
C ASP A 53 12.64 -4.45 3.19
N ALA A 54 13.36 -5.55 2.99
CA ALA A 54 13.15 -6.78 3.74
C ALA A 54 13.47 -6.68 5.24
N HIS A 55 14.41 -5.83 5.65
CA HIS A 55 14.74 -5.66 7.07
C HIS A 55 13.63 -4.90 7.80
N THR A 56 13.06 -3.85 7.20
CA THR A 56 11.88 -3.16 7.72
C THR A 56 10.69 -4.12 7.86
N ARG A 57 10.47 -5.02 6.90
CA ARG A 57 9.35 -5.99 6.94
C ARG A 57 9.40 -6.92 8.16
N VAL A 58 10.60 -7.21 8.68
CA VAL A 58 10.82 -8.09 9.83
C VAL A 58 11.25 -7.35 11.10
N GLY A 59 11.17 -6.02 11.12
CA GLY A 59 11.51 -5.21 12.30
C GLY A 59 13.01 -5.09 12.61
N HIS A 60 13.89 -5.45 11.68
CA HIS A 60 15.35 -5.34 11.85
C HIS A 60 15.85 -3.91 11.59
N LEU A 61 15.25 -2.91 12.25
CA LEU A 61 15.52 -1.48 11.98
C LEU A 61 16.99 -1.09 12.23
N ARG A 62 17.66 -1.70 13.22
CA ARG A 62 19.10 -1.50 13.44
C ARG A 62 19.97 -1.96 12.26
N ALA A 63 19.53 -2.97 11.51
CA ALA A 63 20.23 -3.41 10.31
C ALA A 63 20.05 -2.41 9.17
N VAL A 64 18.85 -1.82 9.05
CA VAL A 64 18.56 -0.73 8.11
C VAL A 64 19.43 0.49 8.42
N GLU A 65 19.48 0.93 9.67
CA GLU A 65 20.32 2.06 10.11
C GLU A 65 21.81 1.85 9.78
N ARG A 66 22.32 0.62 9.95
CA ARG A 66 23.68 0.26 9.54
C ARG A 66 23.85 0.31 8.04
N ALA A 67 22.95 -0.31 7.28
CA ALA A 67 23.01 -0.30 5.82
C ALA A 67 23.00 1.12 5.26
N LEU A 68 22.15 2.01 5.80
CA LEU A 68 22.10 3.42 5.42
C LEU A 68 23.40 4.17 5.74
N ARG A 69 23.99 3.94 6.92
CA ARG A 69 25.27 4.55 7.30
C ARG A 69 26.42 4.09 6.41
N ASP A 70 26.44 2.81 6.08
CA ASP A 70 27.52 2.16 5.34
C ASP A 70 27.33 2.30 3.81
N GLY A 71 26.24 2.91 3.35
CA GLY A 71 25.89 3.02 1.93
C GLY A 71 25.57 1.68 1.26
N SER A 72 25.18 0.67 2.05
CA SER A 72 24.80 -0.65 1.54
C SER A 72 23.42 -0.63 0.89
N ASP A 73 23.29 -1.41 -0.19
CA ASP A 73 22.07 -1.42 -0.98
C ASP A 73 20.92 -2.13 -0.24
N LEU A 74 19.72 -1.56 -0.30
CA LEU A 74 18.49 -2.13 0.26
C LEU A 74 17.55 -2.49 -0.88
N ASN A 75 16.89 -3.65 -0.77
CA ASN A 75 15.94 -4.15 -1.78
C ASN A 75 14.55 -3.45 -1.75
N GLY A 76 14.47 -2.29 -1.12
CA GLY A 76 13.25 -1.51 -0.95
C GLY A 76 13.51 -0.22 -0.17
N TYR A 77 12.45 0.56 0.02
CA TYR A 77 12.52 1.84 0.70
C TYR A 77 12.37 1.68 2.23
N PRO A 78 13.33 2.14 3.04
CA PRO A 78 13.31 2.01 4.49
C PRO A 78 12.48 3.10 5.15
N ILE A 79 11.16 3.08 4.90
CA ILE A 79 10.25 4.16 5.28
C ILE A 79 10.26 4.49 6.78
N VAL A 80 10.49 3.49 7.63
CA VAL A 80 10.48 3.63 9.10
C VAL A 80 11.79 4.22 9.62
N SER A 81 12.90 4.03 8.90
CA SER A 81 14.24 4.44 9.35
C SER A 81 14.68 5.79 8.78
N HIS A 82 14.00 6.32 7.76
CA HIS A 82 14.20 7.69 7.31
C HIS A 82 13.49 8.68 8.22
N GLU A 83 14.08 9.86 8.37
CA GLU A 83 13.39 11.02 8.94
C GLU A 83 12.09 11.31 8.17
N GLU A 84 11.04 11.74 8.87
CA GLU A 84 9.74 11.98 8.26
C GLU A 84 9.81 13.00 7.11
N SER A 85 10.64 14.03 7.28
CA SER A 85 10.87 15.08 6.28
C SER A 85 11.46 14.54 4.98
N VAL A 86 12.35 13.54 5.05
CA VAL A 86 12.94 12.87 3.87
C VAL A 86 11.84 12.15 3.09
N THR A 87 10.99 11.39 3.78
CA THR A 87 9.91 10.67 3.10
C THR A 87 8.83 11.64 2.56
N ARG A 88 8.53 12.72 3.28
CA ARG A 88 7.66 13.79 2.75
C ARG A 88 8.24 14.43 1.49
N TRP A 89 9.55 14.67 1.47
CA TRP A 89 10.24 15.12 0.27
C TRP A 89 10.13 14.10 -0.85
N VAL A 90 10.39 12.80 -0.64
CA VAL A 90 10.18 11.75 -1.67
C VAL A 90 8.75 11.78 -2.23
N LEU A 91 7.74 11.82 -1.35
CA LEU A 91 6.32 11.87 -1.72
C LEU A 91 5.91 13.15 -2.44
N SER A 92 6.69 14.23 -2.35
CA SER A 92 6.35 15.48 -3.04
C SER A 92 6.42 15.34 -4.58
N ALA A 93 7.18 14.37 -5.11
CA ALA A 93 7.17 14.03 -6.55
C ALA A 93 5.84 13.41 -7.00
N ALA A 94 5.13 12.75 -6.07
CA ALA A 94 3.82 12.17 -6.29
C ALA A 94 2.67 13.13 -5.90
N SER A 95 2.96 14.37 -5.49
CA SER A 95 1.93 15.29 -5.00
C SER A 95 1.08 15.86 -6.13
N GLY A 96 -0.23 15.90 -5.92
CA GLY A 96 -1.22 16.40 -6.88
C GLY A 96 -2.35 15.40 -7.13
N PRO A 97 -3.44 15.83 -7.78
CA PRO A 97 -4.53 14.93 -8.13
C PRO A 97 -4.07 13.89 -9.16
N GLY A 98 -4.72 12.72 -9.12
CA GLY A 98 -4.59 11.70 -10.16
C GLY A 98 -3.39 10.76 -10.06
N PHE A 99 -2.61 10.80 -8.98
CA PHE A 99 -1.49 9.88 -8.77
C PHE A 99 -1.35 9.42 -7.31
N PRO A 100 -2.29 8.61 -6.80
CA PRO A 100 -2.21 8.09 -5.44
C PRO A 100 -1.03 7.12 -5.27
N VAL A 101 -0.45 7.07 -4.08
CA VAL A 101 0.67 6.17 -3.74
C VAL A 101 0.21 5.14 -2.71
N GLN A 102 0.53 3.87 -2.95
CA GLN A 102 0.34 2.78 -1.98
C GLN A 102 1.68 2.28 -1.46
N VAL A 103 1.73 1.99 -0.17
CA VAL A 103 2.86 1.29 0.45
C VAL A 103 2.62 -0.21 0.43
N ARG A 104 3.56 -0.95 -0.16
CA ARG A 104 3.50 -2.40 -0.32
C ARG A 104 4.62 -3.06 0.48
N HIS A 105 4.28 -4.07 1.27
CA HIS A 105 5.25 -4.75 2.14
C HIS A 105 4.96 -6.25 2.22
N GLY A 106 5.43 -6.91 3.29
CA GLY A 106 5.25 -8.34 3.53
C GLY A 106 5.56 -8.63 4.99
N SER A 107 4.90 -7.91 5.89
CA SER A 107 5.20 -7.92 7.32
C SER A 107 4.09 -8.63 8.10
N ALA A 108 4.49 -9.55 8.97
CA ALA A 108 3.61 -10.17 9.96
C ALA A 108 3.41 -9.30 11.21
N ALA A 109 4.19 -8.22 11.37
CA ALA A 109 4.14 -7.31 12.51
C ALA A 109 4.28 -5.84 12.06
N PRO A 110 3.24 -5.26 11.42
CA PRO A 110 3.38 -4.00 10.70
C PRO A 110 3.22 -2.73 11.57
N ALA A 111 3.31 -2.84 12.90
CA ALA A 111 2.98 -1.73 13.81
C ALA A 111 3.77 -0.45 13.52
N ASP A 112 5.09 -0.54 13.39
CA ASP A 112 5.93 0.63 13.10
C ASP A 112 5.72 1.18 11.68
N ILE A 113 5.41 0.29 10.73
CA ILE A 113 5.02 0.70 9.38
C ILE A 113 3.75 1.54 9.46
N PHE A 114 2.70 1.04 10.13
CA PHE A 114 1.39 1.69 10.18
C PHE A 114 1.46 3.04 10.91
N ARG A 115 2.18 3.11 12.03
CA ARG A 115 2.47 4.39 12.72
C ARG A 115 3.12 5.40 11.79
N THR A 116 4.08 4.95 10.98
CA THR A 116 4.78 5.80 10.02
C THR A 116 3.86 6.24 8.88
N LEU A 117 3.02 5.35 8.34
CA LEU A 117 2.03 5.71 7.31
C LEU A 117 1.03 6.75 7.82
N THR A 118 0.53 6.58 9.05
CA THR A 118 -0.36 7.55 9.70
C THR A 118 0.29 8.92 9.79
N ARG A 119 1.53 9.00 10.29
CA ARG A 119 2.29 10.26 10.32
C ARG A 119 2.45 10.84 8.92
N LEU A 120 2.76 10.03 7.91
CA LEU A 120 2.94 10.55 6.55
C LEU A 120 1.62 10.90 5.84
N GLY A 121 0.45 10.64 6.44
CA GLY A 121 -0.86 10.82 5.81
C GLY A 121 -1.08 9.85 4.63
N LEU A 122 -0.43 8.69 4.64
CA LEU A 122 -0.54 7.66 3.60
C LEU A 122 -1.70 6.72 3.92
N GLY A 123 -2.77 6.81 3.12
CA GLY A 123 -4.03 6.08 3.33
C GLY A 123 -4.10 4.67 2.75
N ALA A 124 -3.04 4.17 2.09
CA ALA A 124 -3.07 2.92 1.35
C ALA A 124 -1.88 2.02 1.70
N GLY A 125 -2.14 1.01 2.53
CA GLY A 125 -1.29 -0.16 2.73
C GLY A 125 -1.80 -1.37 1.94
N GLU A 126 -1.00 -2.44 1.87
CA GLU A 126 -1.40 -3.75 1.36
C GLU A 126 -1.20 -4.81 2.45
N GLY A 127 -1.94 -5.90 2.39
CA GLY A 127 -1.65 -7.12 3.15
C GLY A 127 -2.72 -7.49 4.16
N GLY A 128 -2.39 -8.49 4.97
CA GLY A 128 -3.21 -8.98 6.06
C GLY A 128 -2.50 -10.05 6.87
N PRO A 129 -3.05 -10.43 8.03
CA PRO A 129 -2.37 -11.31 8.99
C PRO A 129 -2.07 -12.71 8.48
N VAL A 130 -2.80 -13.17 7.45
CA VAL A 130 -2.57 -14.47 6.80
C VAL A 130 -1.65 -14.30 5.60
N SER A 131 -2.02 -13.42 4.66
CA SER A 131 -1.34 -13.23 3.38
C SER A 131 0.08 -12.73 3.53
N TYR A 132 0.39 -11.96 4.58
CA TYR A 132 1.73 -11.46 4.85
C TYR A 132 2.50 -12.26 5.90
N ARG A 133 1.91 -13.36 6.37
CA ARG A 133 2.57 -14.34 7.25
C ARG A 133 3.01 -15.56 6.47
N LEU A 134 2.08 -16.27 5.83
CA LEU A 134 2.34 -17.60 5.24
C LEU A 134 3.47 -17.61 4.20
N PRO A 135 3.53 -16.65 3.24
CA PRO A 135 4.60 -16.66 2.26
C PRO A 135 5.92 -16.03 2.73
N TYR A 136 5.94 -15.31 3.86
CA TYR A 136 7.09 -14.45 4.22
C TYR A 136 7.70 -14.69 5.59
N GLY A 137 7.07 -15.43 6.49
CA GLY A 137 7.46 -15.41 7.90
C GLY A 137 7.28 -16.70 8.67
N ARG A 138 8.02 -16.80 9.77
CA ARG A 138 7.91 -17.88 10.76
C ARG A 138 7.07 -17.51 11.97
N THR A 139 6.68 -16.24 12.11
CA THR A 139 5.79 -15.74 13.17
C THR A 139 4.55 -16.63 13.30
N PRO A 140 4.18 -17.11 14.49
CA PRO A 140 2.94 -17.85 14.70
C PRO A 140 1.72 -17.11 14.12
N LEU A 141 0.79 -17.82 13.48
CA LEU A 141 -0.36 -17.17 12.83
C LEU A 141 -1.19 -16.33 13.83
N ALA A 142 -1.43 -16.85 15.03
CA ALA A 142 -2.15 -16.14 16.07
C ALA A 142 -1.45 -14.84 16.51
N GLU A 143 -0.12 -14.83 16.49
CA GLU A 143 0.67 -13.62 16.76
C GLU A 143 0.54 -12.62 15.61
N SER A 144 0.65 -13.07 14.36
CA SER A 144 0.41 -12.20 13.19
C SER A 144 -0.98 -11.58 13.22
N VAL A 145 -2.03 -12.36 13.53
CA VAL A 145 -3.40 -11.83 13.69
C VAL A 145 -3.47 -10.75 14.76
N ARG A 146 -2.83 -10.97 15.91
CA ARG A 146 -2.78 -9.98 17.00
C ARG A 146 -2.06 -8.70 16.59
N ASN A 147 -0.87 -8.83 16.01
CA ASN A 147 -0.07 -7.69 15.55
C ASN A 147 -0.84 -6.84 14.52
N TRP A 148 -1.55 -7.49 13.58
CA TRP A 148 -2.36 -6.79 12.60
C TRP A 148 -3.57 -6.11 13.23
N ARG A 149 -4.26 -6.74 14.19
CA ARG A 149 -5.36 -6.09 14.93
C ARG A 149 -4.88 -4.81 15.61
N GLU A 150 -3.81 -4.90 16.40
CA GLU A 150 -3.22 -3.75 17.11
C GLU A 150 -2.77 -2.66 16.14
N SER A 151 -2.18 -3.04 15.00
CA SER A 151 -1.77 -2.08 13.96
C SER A 151 -2.96 -1.37 13.33
N CYS A 152 -4.07 -2.06 13.10
CA CYS A 152 -5.30 -1.45 12.57
C CYS A 152 -5.89 -0.43 13.55
N GLU A 153 -5.85 -0.72 14.86
CA GLU A 153 -6.33 0.20 15.90
C GLU A 153 -5.60 1.54 15.85
N VAL A 154 -4.27 1.52 15.72
CA VAL A 154 -3.41 2.72 15.57
C VAL A 154 -3.84 3.62 14.41
N VAL A 155 -4.37 3.05 13.32
CA VAL A 155 -4.78 3.84 12.15
C VAL A 155 -6.24 4.32 12.26
N THR A 156 -7.03 3.74 13.16
CA THR A 156 -8.42 4.16 13.39
C THR A 156 -8.58 5.18 14.51
N GLU A 157 -7.52 5.50 15.25
CA GLU A 157 -7.53 6.52 16.30
C GLU A 157 -7.83 7.93 15.73
N PRO A 158 -8.68 8.76 16.39
CA PRO A 158 -9.08 10.07 15.89
C PRO A 158 -7.91 11.02 15.56
N ALA A 159 -6.82 10.95 16.35
CA ALA A 159 -5.61 11.75 16.11
C ALA A 159 -4.88 11.37 14.80
N ALA A 160 -4.99 10.10 14.36
CA ALA A 160 -4.44 9.62 13.10
C ALA A 160 -5.21 10.18 11.89
N LEU A 161 -6.53 10.32 12.03
CA LEU A 161 -7.41 10.89 11.00
C LEU A 161 -7.22 12.40 10.88
N GLU A 162 -7.08 13.12 11.99
CA GLU A 162 -6.78 14.56 11.98
C GLU A 162 -5.42 14.88 11.35
N TYR A 163 -4.40 14.04 11.52
CA TYR A 163 -3.07 14.27 10.93
C TYR A 163 -3.05 14.04 9.41
N ALA A 164 -3.82 13.05 8.93
CA ALA A 164 -4.03 12.84 7.50
C ALA A 164 -4.78 14.02 6.84
N ASP A 165 -5.77 14.58 7.55
CA ASP A 165 -6.50 15.77 7.11
C ASP A 165 -5.64 17.05 7.15
N ARG A 166 -4.79 17.22 8.17
CA ARG A 166 -3.86 18.36 8.29
C ARG A 166 -2.76 18.34 7.22
N GLY A 167 -2.18 17.17 6.92
CA GLY A 167 -1.22 17.02 5.84
C GLY A 167 -1.83 17.24 4.43
N ALA A 168 -3.15 17.08 4.29
CA ALA A 168 -3.89 17.49 3.09
C ALA A 168 -4.18 19.01 3.07
N ALA A 169 -4.41 19.62 4.24
CA ALA A 169 -4.66 21.05 4.40
C ALA A 169 -3.39 21.91 4.21
N ASP A 170 -2.23 21.48 4.70
CA ASP A 170 -0.94 22.17 4.50
C ASP A 170 -0.54 22.23 3.01
N ARG A 171 -1.08 21.32 2.18
CA ARG A 171 -0.93 21.35 0.71
C ARG A 171 -1.95 22.27 0.02
N ALA A 172 -3.02 22.66 0.71
CA ALA A 172 -4.09 23.51 0.19
C ALA A 172 -3.84 25.01 0.40
N ASP A 173 -2.79 25.40 1.13
CA ASP A 173 -2.45 26.82 1.36
C ASP A 173 -1.84 27.53 0.13
N HIS A 174 -1.78 26.84 -1.01
CA HIS A 174 -1.68 27.47 -2.33
C HIS A 174 -3.09 27.72 -2.91
N ARG A 175 -3.78 28.73 -2.35
CA ARG A 175 -4.98 29.46 -2.82
C ARG A 175 -6.14 28.66 -3.45
N PHE A 176 -7.30 28.61 -2.76
CA PHE A 176 -8.60 29.24 -3.12
C PHE A 176 -9.79 28.57 -2.40
N GLY A 177 -10.68 29.39 -1.82
CA GLY A 177 -12.13 29.10 -1.70
C GLY A 177 -12.60 28.23 -0.53
N SER A 178 -13.07 28.89 0.53
CA SER A 178 -13.74 28.31 1.69
C SER A 178 -15.10 27.67 1.35
N GLY A 179 -15.19 26.35 1.52
CA GLY A 179 -16.44 25.58 1.57
C GLY A 179 -16.35 24.53 2.68
N PRO A 180 -17.48 24.05 3.25
CA PRO A 180 -17.46 23.17 4.40
C PRO A 180 -16.78 21.83 4.07
N VAL A 181 -15.67 21.56 4.77
CA VAL A 181 -14.84 20.36 4.62
C VAL A 181 -15.64 19.16 5.14
N ARG A 182 -16.06 18.26 4.23
CA ARG A 182 -16.60 16.94 4.59
C ARG A 182 -15.46 15.92 4.61
N SER A 183 -15.43 15.10 5.66
CA SER A 183 -14.41 14.09 5.93
C SER A 183 -14.17 13.12 4.75
N PRO A 184 -12.92 12.68 4.50
CA PRO A 184 -12.61 11.78 3.38
C PRO A 184 -13.19 10.36 3.60
N PRO A 185 -13.61 9.66 2.52
CA PRO A 185 -14.21 8.34 2.66
C PRO A 185 -13.17 7.23 2.97
N PRO A 186 -13.51 6.27 3.85
CA PRO A 186 -12.58 5.32 4.48
C PRO A 186 -12.24 4.08 3.62
N GLY A 187 -11.98 4.27 2.32
CA GLY A 187 -12.01 3.18 1.34
C GLY A 187 -11.02 2.02 1.59
N CYS A 188 -9.76 2.31 1.91
CA CYS A 188 -8.71 1.29 2.08
C CYS A 188 -8.65 0.73 3.51
N TRP A 189 -9.00 1.55 4.51
CA TRP A 189 -9.02 1.15 5.92
C TRP A 189 -10.20 0.23 6.29
N ARG A 190 -11.20 0.10 5.41
CA ARG A 190 -12.35 -0.79 5.63
C ARG A 190 -11.93 -2.27 5.69
N ILE A 191 -10.93 -2.69 4.91
CA ILE A 191 -10.37 -4.06 4.96
C ILE A 191 -9.74 -4.32 6.34
N CYS A 192 -9.02 -3.34 6.88
CA CYS A 192 -8.40 -3.41 8.21
C CYS A 192 -9.42 -3.48 9.34
N ARG A 193 -10.54 -2.74 9.24
CA ARG A 193 -11.61 -2.76 10.26
C ARG A 193 -12.32 -4.12 10.33
N THR A 194 -12.58 -4.77 9.19
CA THR A 194 -13.12 -6.15 9.16
C THR A 194 -12.16 -7.16 9.81
N CYS A 195 -10.84 -6.97 9.67
CA CYS A 195 -9.85 -7.78 10.39
C CYS A 195 -9.86 -7.52 11.90
N ALA A 196 -10.03 -6.27 12.34
CA ALA A 196 -10.08 -5.91 13.77
C ALA A 196 -11.30 -6.53 14.47
N GLU A 197 -12.47 -6.53 13.82
CA GLU A 197 -13.74 -7.06 14.32
C GLU A 197 -13.80 -8.60 14.41
N GLY A 198 -12.73 -9.32 14.02
CA GLY A 198 -12.62 -10.75 14.23
C GLY A 198 -13.51 -11.62 13.34
N SER A 199 -14.03 -11.08 12.24
CA SER A 199 -14.83 -11.85 11.30
C SER A 199 -13.98 -12.93 10.61
N THR A 200 -14.43 -14.18 10.69
CA THR A 200 -13.86 -15.34 9.99
C THR A 200 -14.45 -15.54 8.60
N THR A 201 -15.45 -14.74 8.20
CA THR A 201 -16.05 -14.78 6.87
C THR A 201 -15.32 -13.83 5.93
N TRP A 202 -14.46 -14.41 5.11
CA TRP A 202 -13.71 -13.69 4.07
C TRP A 202 -14.56 -13.65 2.79
N PRO A 203 -15.02 -12.47 2.33
CA PRO A 203 -15.43 -12.36 0.94
C PRO A 203 -14.15 -12.40 0.10
N TRP A 204 -13.83 -13.57 -0.42
CA TRP A 204 -12.97 -13.67 -1.60
C TRP A 204 -13.69 -12.90 -2.70
N SER A 205 -13.35 -11.63 -2.88
CA SER A 205 -13.78 -10.84 -4.01
C SER A 205 -13.05 -11.36 -5.25
N THR A 206 -13.39 -12.56 -5.70
CA THR A 206 -13.35 -12.88 -7.11
C THR A 206 -14.29 -11.90 -7.78
N ALA A 207 -13.74 -10.99 -8.58
CA ALA A 207 -14.53 -10.25 -9.54
C ALA A 207 -15.16 -11.29 -10.49
N HIS A 208 -16.40 -11.68 -10.23
CA HIS A 208 -17.23 -12.43 -11.15
C HIS A 208 -18.46 -11.59 -11.51
N PRO A 209 -18.65 -11.23 -12.79
CA PRO A 209 -19.95 -10.76 -13.25
C PRO A 209 -20.91 -11.95 -13.26
N CYS A 210 -22.04 -11.80 -12.57
CA CYS A 210 -23.19 -12.69 -12.70
C CYS A 210 -23.59 -12.85 -14.18
N ARG A 211 -23.49 -14.07 -14.71
CA ARG A 211 -24.38 -14.57 -15.78
C ARG A 211 -24.78 -16.01 -15.46
N SER A 212 -26.09 -16.26 -15.54
CA SER A 212 -26.79 -17.52 -15.23
C SER A 212 -26.38 -18.70 -16.12
N PRO A 213 -26.68 -19.95 -15.72
CA PRO A 213 -26.07 -21.15 -16.28
C PRO A 213 -26.79 -21.63 -17.54
N ALA A 214 -26.02 -21.83 -18.62
CA ALA A 214 -26.39 -22.76 -19.68
C ALA A 214 -25.34 -23.87 -19.70
N HIS A 215 -25.81 -25.11 -19.61
CA HIS A 215 -25.03 -26.34 -19.62
C HIS A 215 -23.99 -26.39 -20.75
N VAL A 216 -22.73 -26.68 -20.42
CA VAL A 216 -21.76 -27.31 -21.32
C VAL A 216 -20.89 -28.27 -20.49
N GLU A 217 -20.81 -29.53 -20.91
CA GLU A 217 -20.05 -30.62 -20.29
C GLU A 217 -18.51 -30.38 -20.28
N PRO A 218 -17.74 -31.05 -19.39
CA PRO A 218 -16.31 -30.86 -19.30
C PRO A 218 -15.56 -31.75 -20.31
N GLU A 219 -15.02 -31.16 -21.37
CA GLU A 219 -14.02 -31.81 -22.21
C GLU A 219 -12.64 -31.71 -21.54
N GLN A 220 -12.01 -32.85 -21.29
CA GLN A 220 -10.71 -32.93 -20.62
C GLN A 220 -9.56 -32.44 -21.51
N ALA A 221 -9.07 -31.23 -21.27
CA ALA A 221 -7.83 -30.75 -21.85
C ALA A 221 -6.61 -31.17 -21.00
N ARG A 222 -5.85 -32.15 -21.50
CA ARG A 222 -4.56 -32.61 -20.95
C ARG A 222 -3.53 -31.47 -20.98
N VAL A 223 -2.99 -31.10 -19.82
CA VAL A 223 -1.84 -30.19 -19.71
C VAL A 223 -0.57 -30.94 -20.10
N ARG A 224 0.06 -30.55 -21.21
CA ARG A 224 1.43 -30.95 -21.58
C ARG A 224 2.43 -30.08 -20.82
N SER A 225 3.37 -30.74 -20.14
CA SER A 225 4.48 -30.12 -19.39
C SER A 225 5.37 -29.24 -20.29
N PRO A 226 5.76 -28.02 -19.88
CA PRO A 226 6.72 -27.22 -20.64
C PRO A 226 8.15 -27.72 -20.46
N ARG A 227 8.85 -27.79 -21.60
CA ARG A 227 10.25 -28.21 -21.74
C ARG A 227 11.20 -27.20 -21.07
N VAL A 228 12.17 -27.74 -20.35
CA VAL A 228 13.40 -27.04 -19.94
C VAL A 228 14.22 -26.75 -21.20
N TRP A 229 14.73 -25.53 -21.33
CA TRP A 229 15.69 -25.09 -22.36
C TRP A 229 16.93 -24.51 -21.63
N PRO A 230 18.09 -24.49 -22.33
CA PRO A 230 19.37 -25.05 -21.87
C PRO A 230 20.15 -24.19 -20.88
#